data_AF-A0A840WAG3-F1
#
_entry.id   AF-A0A840WAG3-F1
#
_cell.length_a   1.000
_cell.length_b   1.000
_cell.length_c   1.000
_cell.angle_alpha   90.00
_cell.angle_beta   90.00
_cell.angle_gamma   90.00
#
_symmetry.space_group_name_H-M   'P 1'
#
loop_
_entity.id
_entity.type
_entity.pdbx_description
1 polymer ?
#
loop_
_entity_poly.entity_id
_entity_poly.type
_entity_poly.pdbx_seq_one_letter_code
_entity_poly.pdbx_strand_id
1 'polypeptide(L)'
;MSSKTRRENPIRDRDYLLDKDGMIFKVIGDSHPESHHLGYVKYYPDARGDRSLFGRSYRQNSVVSKSFGILADRPECYVYSEMLGCVITGVPRSHVAHHYSARETLRALLVEPRDYENLSVGRDLLAIARHLDQRQQLDLFGVTGSFLVGCANKRSDTDLVCYGKEGYRAARKLFGSSNLIQPYAGENQTLLYLRRAKYMEGSGFDTLLKQEQRKLQGLTTGSGAHINCEPLREDDAGPLHGLQAKEIGEITLLATVTDHSEGVSTPALYEINVERVLSATVDDPQTFASRVRYLRSYLGAYTGAFRSGDVVHVSGKLVHLLDGGKSSFGVELTPWSASRSYIADLTANVPVPQGIP
;
A
#
# COMPACT_ATOMS: atom_id res chain seq x y z
N MET A 1 -35.99 -17.99 14.10
CA MET A 1 -34.63 -17.72 14.61
C MET A 1 -33.64 -18.42 13.69
N SER A 2 -33.18 -17.71 12.65
CA SER A 2 -32.17 -18.25 11.73
C SER A 2 -30.80 -17.89 12.31
N SER A 3 -29.99 -18.89 12.61
CA SER A 3 -28.63 -18.69 13.11
C SER A 3 -27.83 -18.02 12.00
N LYS A 4 -27.63 -16.71 12.10
CA LYS A 4 -26.56 -16.03 11.36
C LYS A 4 -25.26 -16.63 11.90
N THR A 5 -24.75 -17.65 11.24
CA THR A 5 -23.34 -18.04 11.32
C THR A 5 -22.57 -16.74 11.18
N ARG A 6 -21.86 -16.34 12.24
CA ARG A 6 -20.86 -15.27 12.19
C ARG A 6 -19.94 -15.64 11.04
N ARG A 7 -20.10 -15.00 9.87
CA ARG A 7 -19.05 -15.04 8.86
C ARG A 7 -17.85 -14.44 9.56
N GLU A 8 -16.79 -15.23 9.73
CA GLU A 8 -15.51 -14.70 10.17
C GLU A 8 -15.19 -13.51 9.26
N ASN A 9 -14.84 -12.38 9.88
CA ASN A 9 -14.52 -11.18 9.14
C ASN A 9 -13.26 -11.49 8.31
N PRO A 10 -13.33 -11.46 6.96
CA PRO A 10 -12.20 -11.87 6.15
C PRO A 10 -10.99 -10.97 6.45
N ILE A 11 -9.82 -11.57 6.57
CA ILE A 11 -8.56 -10.83 6.71
C ILE A 11 -8.32 -10.09 5.40
N ARG A 12 -8.15 -8.76 5.48
CA ARG A 12 -7.94 -7.89 4.32
C ARG A 12 -6.53 -7.32 4.27
N ASP A 13 -6.13 -6.89 3.07
CA ASP A 13 -4.95 -6.06 2.90
C ASP A 13 -4.99 -4.90 3.89
N ARG A 14 -3.85 -4.58 4.52
CA ARG A 14 -3.71 -3.53 5.54
C ARG A 14 -4.36 -3.80 6.90
N ASP A 15 -5.04 -4.93 7.10
CA ASP A 15 -5.31 -5.47 8.44
C ASP A 15 -4.02 -5.98 9.07
N TYR A 16 -3.99 -6.08 10.40
CA TYR A 16 -2.81 -6.55 11.14
C TYR A 16 -3.09 -7.87 11.85
N LEU A 17 -2.08 -8.73 11.93
CA LEU A 17 -2.15 -10.02 12.63
C LEU A 17 -1.12 -10.04 13.74
N LEU A 18 -1.58 -10.28 14.97
CA LEU A 18 -0.72 -10.61 16.11
C LEU A 18 -0.48 -12.12 16.09
N ASP A 19 0.78 -12.52 16.16
CA ASP A 19 1.12 -13.92 16.37
C ASP A 19 1.34 -14.27 17.85
N LYS A 20 1.50 -15.55 18.13
CA LYS A 20 1.72 -16.07 19.48
C LYS A 20 3.02 -15.59 20.15
N ASP A 21 3.99 -15.14 19.37
CA ASP A 21 5.27 -14.62 19.85
C ASP A 21 5.25 -13.10 20.07
N GLY A 22 4.09 -12.47 19.84
CA GLY A 22 3.87 -11.05 20.04
C GLY A 22 4.31 -10.18 18.87
N MET A 23 4.65 -10.75 17.71
CA MET A 23 4.94 -10.03 16.47
C MET A 23 3.65 -9.57 15.80
N ILE A 24 3.65 -8.35 15.26
CA ILE A 24 2.50 -7.80 14.54
C ILE A 24 2.86 -7.68 13.07
N PHE A 25 2.17 -8.44 12.23
CA PHE A 25 2.31 -8.45 10.79
C PHE A 25 1.28 -7.53 10.16
N LYS A 26 1.72 -6.67 9.24
CA LYS A 26 0.80 -5.96 8.33
C LYS A 26 0.52 -6.88 7.14
N VAL A 27 -0.76 -7.21 6.95
CA VAL A 27 -1.23 -8.05 5.84
C VAL A 27 -0.96 -7.36 4.51
N ILE A 28 -0.59 -8.17 3.51
CA ILE A 28 -0.33 -7.76 2.13
C ILE A 28 -1.27 -8.51 1.20
N GLY A 29 -2.08 -7.74 0.46
CA GLY A 29 -3.07 -8.28 -0.46
C GLY A 29 -4.17 -9.07 0.26
N ASP A 30 -5.15 -9.54 -0.54
CA ASP A 30 -6.31 -10.29 -0.05
C ASP A 30 -6.22 -11.79 -0.39
N SER A 31 -5.16 -12.21 -1.09
CA SER A 31 -4.94 -13.60 -1.50
C SER A 31 -3.73 -14.19 -0.77
N HIS A 32 -3.96 -15.35 -0.18
CA HIS A 32 -3.02 -16.00 0.73
C HIS A 32 -3.01 -17.51 0.48
N PRO A 33 -1.85 -18.17 0.59
CA PRO A 33 -1.80 -19.63 0.56
C PRO A 33 -2.58 -20.22 1.75
N GLU A 34 -2.95 -21.50 1.65
CA GLU A 34 -3.63 -22.20 2.75
C GLU A 34 -2.78 -22.30 4.02
N SER A 35 -1.45 -22.22 3.88
CA SER A 35 -0.51 -22.34 5.01
C SER A 35 -0.28 -21.05 5.80
N HIS A 36 -0.31 -19.87 5.14
CA HIS A 36 0.12 -18.61 5.74
C HIS A 36 -0.80 -17.45 5.38
N HIS A 37 -0.89 -16.45 6.25
CA HIS A 37 -1.29 -15.10 5.86
C HIS A 37 -0.05 -14.31 5.46
N LEU A 38 -0.04 -13.78 4.24
CA LEU A 38 1.11 -13.02 3.72
C LEU A 38 1.15 -11.64 4.35
N GLY A 39 2.34 -11.22 4.78
CA GLY A 39 2.49 -9.94 5.45
C GLY A 39 3.92 -9.71 5.92
N TYR A 40 4.24 -8.45 6.23
CA TYR A 40 5.57 -8.08 6.73
C TYR A 40 5.47 -7.62 8.18
N VAL A 41 6.54 -7.82 8.96
CA VAL A 41 6.54 -7.43 10.38
C VAL A 41 6.46 -5.91 10.46
N LYS A 42 5.41 -5.40 11.09
CA LYS A 42 5.15 -3.98 11.27
C LYS A 42 5.57 -3.49 12.66
N TYR A 43 5.31 -4.28 13.68
CA TYR A 43 5.77 -4.04 15.05
C TYR A 43 6.29 -5.33 15.66
N TYR A 44 7.37 -5.23 16.43
CA TYR A 44 7.95 -6.35 17.16
C TYR A 44 8.44 -5.92 18.55
N PRO A 45 8.43 -6.83 19.54
CA PRO A 45 8.98 -6.56 20.87
C PRO A 45 10.46 -6.16 20.77
N ASP A 46 10.81 -5.01 21.35
CA ASP A 46 12.19 -4.54 21.46
C ASP A 46 12.29 -3.56 22.63
N ALA A 47 13.19 -3.83 23.57
CA ALA A 47 13.41 -2.98 24.75
C ALA A 47 13.79 -1.53 24.40
N ARG A 48 14.37 -1.31 23.21
CA ARG A 48 14.73 0.01 22.65
C ARG A 48 13.66 0.53 21.67
N GLY A 49 12.47 -0.02 21.69
CA GLY A 49 11.32 0.43 20.91
C GLY A 49 10.74 1.74 21.44
N ASP A 50 10.09 2.51 20.55
CA ASP A 50 9.46 3.80 20.85
C ASP A 50 7.93 3.71 20.98
N ARG A 51 7.37 2.51 20.84
CA ARG A 51 5.94 2.22 21.01
C ARG A 51 5.72 1.41 22.27
N SER A 52 4.58 1.63 22.91
CA SER A 52 4.10 0.82 24.04
C SER A 52 2.90 0.01 23.56
N LEU A 53 2.99 -1.31 23.65
CA LEU A 53 1.94 -2.26 23.32
C LEU A 53 1.96 -3.38 24.35
N PHE A 54 0.80 -3.78 24.86
CA PHE A 54 0.68 -4.88 25.84
C PHE A 54 1.58 -4.71 27.09
N GLY A 55 1.80 -3.46 27.52
CA GLY A 55 2.69 -3.14 28.64
C GLY A 55 4.19 -3.34 28.37
N ARG A 56 4.60 -3.49 27.10
CA ARG A 56 5.99 -3.72 26.68
C ARG A 56 6.41 -2.73 25.58
N SER A 57 7.71 -2.53 25.46
CA SER A 57 8.29 -1.72 24.37
C SER A 57 8.29 -2.49 23.05
N TYR A 58 7.87 -1.81 21.99
CA TYR A 58 7.80 -2.31 20.62
C TYR A 58 8.51 -1.36 19.68
N ARG A 59 9.22 -1.90 18.68
CA ARG A 59 9.80 -1.12 17.59
C ARG A 59 8.93 -1.19 16.35
N GLN A 60 8.77 -0.06 15.68
CA GLN A 60 8.12 0.03 14.38
C GLN A 60 9.09 -0.31 13.25
N ASN A 61 8.64 -1.13 12.30
CA ASN A 61 9.30 -1.36 11.03
C ASN A 61 8.57 -0.62 9.89
N SER A 62 9.32 0.13 9.09
CA SER A 62 8.82 0.84 7.90
C SER A 62 9.35 0.28 6.58
N VAL A 63 10.22 -0.74 6.63
CA VAL A 63 10.90 -1.31 5.46
C VAL A 63 10.50 -2.78 5.33
N VAL A 64 9.81 -3.12 4.24
CA VAL A 64 9.25 -4.48 4.01
C VAL A 64 10.33 -5.56 4.16
N SER A 65 11.46 -5.41 3.47
CA SER A 65 12.55 -6.38 3.47
C SER A 65 13.27 -6.56 4.80
N LYS A 66 13.19 -5.60 5.73
CA LYS A 66 13.73 -5.78 7.09
C LYS A 66 13.04 -6.89 7.87
N SER A 67 11.84 -7.30 7.45
CA SER A 67 11.09 -8.39 8.09
C SER A 67 11.86 -9.71 8.07
N PHE A 68 12.63 -9.97 7.00
CA PHE A 68 13.49 -11.16 6.93
C PHE A 68 14.55 -11.15 8.03
N GLY A 69 15.21 -10.01 8.28
CA GLY A 69 16.18 -9.91 9.38
C GLY A 69 15.53 -10.03 10.76
N ILE A 70 14.33 -9.47 10.95
CA ILE A 70 13.58 -9.57 12.21
C ILE A 70 13.17 -11.02 12.50
N LEU A 71 12.92 -11.80 11.46
CA LEU A 71 12.45 -13.18 11.53
C LEU A 71 13.58 -14.20 11.27
N ALA A 72 14.85 -13.81 11.42
CA ALA A 72 15.99 -14.67 11.10
C ALA A 72 15.93 -16.05 11.79
N ASP A 73 15.44 -16.09 13.03
CA ASP A 73 15.29 -17.30 13.84
C ASP A 73 13.94 -18.03 13.64
N ARG A 74 13.14 -17.60 12.64
CA ARG A 74 11.78 -18.08 12.36
C ARG A 74 11.59 -18.42 10.87
N PRO A 75 12.31 -19.45 10.37
CA PRO A 75 12.23 -19.84 8.96
C PRO A 75 10.82 -20.27 8.53
N GLU A 76 9.97 -20.71 9.46
CA GLU A 76 8.57 -21.01 9.20
C GLU A 76 7.79 -19.79 8.71
N CYS A 77 8.26 -18.56 8.94
CA CYS A 77 7.63 -17.36 8.42
C CYS A 77 8.03 -17.01 6.99
N TYR A 78 8.93 -17.77 6.33
CA TYR A 78 9.31 -17.55 4.94
C TYR A 78 8.49 -18.45 4.01
N VAL A 79 7.74 -17.83 3.10
CA VAL A 79 6.82 -18.53 2.20
C VAL A 79 7.05 -18.08 0.77
N TYR A 80 7.11 -19.05 -0.15
CA TYR A 80 7.04 -18.74 -1.57
C TYR A 80 5.58 -18.49 -1.95
N SER A 81 5.29 -17.31 -2.49
CA SER A 81 3.97 -16.98 -3.00
C SER A 81 3.97 -17.11 -4.52
N GLU A 82 3.18 -18.04 -5.07
CA GLU A 82 3.02 -18.18 -6.51
C GLU A 82 2.42 -16.92 -7.16
N MET A 83 1.54 -16.22 -6.42
CA MET A 83 0.89 -15.00 -6.89
C MET A 83 1.90 -13.85 -7.04
N LEU A 84 2.87 -13.77 -6.12
CA LEU A 84 3.95 -12.78 -6.17
C LEU A 84 5.15 -13.26 -7.00
N GLY A 85 5.34 -14.57 -7.14
CA GLY A 85 6.44 -15.20 -7.87
C GLY A 85 7.79 -15.17 -7.14
N CYS A 86 7.78 -14.93 -5.82
CA CYS A 86 8.99 -14.84 -5.01
C CYS A 86 8.74 -15.22 -3.55
N VAL A 87 9.81 -15.27 -2.76
CA VAL A 87 9.75 -15.46 -1.30
C VAL A 87 9.33 -14.16 -0.64
N ILE A 88 8.31 -14.25 0.22
CA ILE A 88 7.81 -13.19 1.09
C ILE A 88 7.74 -13.73 2.53
N THR A 89 7.59 -12.85 3.50
CA THR A 89 7.22 -13.23 4.86
C THR A 89 5.71 -13.49 4.99
N GLY A 90 5.33 -14.33 5.94
CA GLY A 90 3.95 -14.57 6.32
C GLY A 90 3.86 -15.22 7.70
N VAL A 91 2.70 -15.10 8.34
CA VAL A 91 2.43 -15.79 9.60
C VAL A 91 1.73 -17.12 9.31
N PRO A 92 2.22 -18.26 9.84
CA PRO A 92 1.49 -19.51 9.75
C PRO A 92 0.08 -19.33 10.31
N ARG A 93 -0.96 -19.84 9.64
CA ARG A 93 -2.34 -19.61 10.08
C ARG A 93 -2.60 -20.09 11.51
N SER A 94 -1.99 -21.21 11.89
CA SER A 94 -2.06 -21.77 13.24
C SER A 94 -1.35 -20.93 14.31
N HIS A 95 -0.54 -19.95 13.92
CA HIS A 95 0.20 -19.05 14.83
C HIS A 95 -0.49 -17.70 15.03
N VAL A 96 -1.55 -17.40 14.27
CA VAL A 96 -2.33 -16.18 14.47
C VAL A 96 -3.01 -16.24 15.84
N ALA A 97 -2.68 -15.30 16.71
CA ALA A 97 -3.28 -15.13 18.02
C ALA A 97 -4.44 -14.14 17.99
N HIS A 98 -4.34 -13.08 17.17
CA HIS A 98 -5.39 -12.08 17.04
C HIS A 98 -5.37 -11.40 15.66
N HIS A 99 -6.55 -11.04 15.17
CA HIS A 99 -6.75 -10.26 13.94
C HIS A 99 -7.27 -8.86 14.29
N TYR A 100 -6.50 -7.86 13.92
CA TYR A 100 -6.90 -6.46 13.98
C TYR A 100 -7.51 -6.04 12.63
N SER A 101 -8.84 -5.98 12.57
CA SER A 101 -9.55 -5.48 11.39
C SER A 101 -9.61 -3.96 11.36
N ALA A 102 -9.21 -3.37 10.24
CA ALA A 102 -9.28 -1.92 10.02
C ALA A 102 -10.73 -1.40 10.05
N ARG A 103 -11.68 -2.16 9.48
CA ARG A 103 -13.11 -1.81 9.49
C ARG A 103 -13.68 -1.82 10.91
N GLU A 104 -13.42 -2.89 11.66
CA GLU A 104 -13.95 -3.03 13.02
C GLU A 104 -13.35 -1.99 13.95
N THR A 105 -12.06 -1.67 13.81
CA THR A 105 -11.43 -0.63 14.62
C THR A 105 -12.04 0.73 14.35
N LEU A 106 -12.31 1.08 13.09
CA LEU A 106 -12.96 2.36 12.77
C LEU A 106 -14.38 2.45 13.35
N ARG A 107 -15.14 1.35 13.33
CA ARG A 107 -16.46 1.28 13.98
C ARG A 107 -16.37 1.42 15.49
N ALA A 108 -15.40 0.74 16.11
CA ALA A 108 -15.19 0.80 17.55
C ALA A 108 -14.91 2.22 18.06
N LEU A 109 -14.27 3.08 17.25
CA LEU A 109 -14.06 4.50 17.60
C LEU A 109 -15.35 5.24 17.96
N LEU A 110 -16.47 4.91 17.30
CA LEU A 110 -17.75 5.57 17.55
C LEU A 110 -18.48 5.01 18.77
N VAL A 111 -18.17 3.77 19.15
CA VAL A 111 -18.75 3.10 20.32
C VAL A 111 -18.02 3.55 21.60
N GLU A 112 -16.68 3.63 21.54
CA GLU A 112 -15.82 3.95 22.69
C GLU A 112 -14.90 5.15 22.38
N PRO A 113 -15.45 6.36 22.17
CA PRO A 113 -14.67 7.51 21.70
C PRO A 113 -13.65 8.02 22.73
N ARG A 114 -13.91 7.81 24.03
CA ARG A 114 -13.07 8.33 25.13
C ARG A 114 -11.62 7.87 25.05
N ASP A 115 -11.37 6.69 24.49
CA ASP A 115 -10.02 6.13 24.35
C ASP A 115 -9.16 6.90 23.34
N TYR A 116 -9.79 7.64 22.42
CA TYR A 116 -9.14 8.38 21.35
C TYR A 116 -9.13 9.90 21.58
N GLU A 117 -10.00 10.40 22.46
CA GLU A 117 -10.16 11.84 22.72
C GLU A 117 -8.95 12.48 23.42
N ASN A 118 -8.11 11.67 24.08
CA ASN A 118 -6.91 12.15 24.79
C ASN A 118 -5.82 12.67 23.83
N LEU A 119 -5.86 12.32 22.54
CA LEU A 119 -4.93 12.77 21.52
C LEU A 119 -5.62 13.73 20.55
N SER A 120 -4.96 14.83 20.17
CA SER A 120 -5.48 15.75 19.14
C SER A 120 -5.75 15.03 17.81
N VAL A 121 -4.82 14.20 17.37
CA VAL A 121 -4.97 13.36 16.16
C VAL A 121 -6.12 12.34 16.30
N GLY A 122 -6.38 11.84 17.51
CA GLY A 122 -7.52 10.95 17.77
C GLY A 122 -8.87 11.67 17.70
N ARG A 123 -8.94 12.93 18.16
CA ARG A 123 -10.14 13.78 17.99
C ARG A 123 -10.42 14.09 16.52
N ASP A 124 -9.40 14.32 15.71
CA ASP A 124 -9.55 14.52 14.27
C ASP A 124 -10.10 13.25 13.58
N LEU A 125 -9.53 12.08 13.92
CA LEU A 125 -10.02 10.80 13.43
C LEU A 125 -11.48 10.55 13.83
N LEU A 126 -11.87 10.88 15.07
CA LEU A 126 -13.27 10.80 15.52
C LEU A 126 -14.19 11.73 14.73
N ALA A 127 -13.76 12.96 14.43
CA ALA A 127 -14.53 13.89 13.61
C ALA A 127 -14.75 13.34 12.20
N ILE A 128 -13.73 12.72 11.61
CA ILE A 128 -13.81 12.03 10.31
C ILE A 128 -14.76 10.83 10.39
N ALA A 129 -14.63 9.97 11.41
CA ALA A 129 -15.49 8.81 11.58
C ALA A 129 -16.97 9.22 11.72
N ARG A 130 -17.28 10.26 12.52
CA ARG A 130 -18.63 10.81 12.66
C ARG A 130 -19.17 11.38 11.33
N HIS A 131 -18.31 12.04 10.55
CA HIS A 131 -18.70 12.55 9.23
C HIS A 131 -19.08 11.43 8.25
N LEU A 132 -18.32 10.34 8.26
CA LEU A 132 -18.59 9.15 7.45
C LEU A 132 -19.87 8.44 7.91
N ASP A 133 -20.08 8.30 9.21
CA ASP A 133 -21.26 7.67 9.80
C ASP A 133 -22.56 8.43 9.47
N GLN A 134 -22.56 9.76 9.60
CA GLN A 134 -23.68 10.62 9.19
C GLN A 134 -24.08 10.46 7.71
N ARG A 135 -23.14 10.02 6.86
CA ARG A 135 -23.36 9.76 5.44
C ARG A 135 -23.64 8.29 5.12
N GLN A 136 -23.72 7.44 6.14
CA GLN A 136 -23.84 5.98 6.00
C GLN A 136 -22.69 5.39 5.16
N GLN A 137 -21.49 5.96 5.30
CA GLN A 137 -20.29 5.58 4.55
C GLN A 137 -19.24 4.90 5.42
N LEU A 138 -19.48 4.73 6.71
CA LEU A 138 -18.49 4.18 7.66
C LEU A 138 -17.97 2.80 7.22
N ASP A 139 -18.86 1.95 6.70
CA ASP A 139 -18.51 0.59 6.25
C ASP A 139 -17.61 0.55 5.01
N LEU A 140 -17.49 1.65 4.28
CA LEU A 140 -16.60 1.79 3.12
C LEU A 140 -15.16 2.09 3.53
N PHE A 141 -14.88 2.26 4.82
CA PHE A 141 -13.57 2.67 5.33
C PHE A 141 -13.08 1.78 6.47
N GLY A 142 -11.78 1.86 6.71
CA GLY A 142 -11.13 1.34 7.90
C GLY A 142 -10.01 2.28 8.34
N VAL A 143 -9.53 2.08 9.56
CA VAL A 143 -8.33 2.74 10.07
C VAL A 143 -7.22 1.70 10.25
N THR A 144 -6.03 1.98 9.71
CA THR A 144 -4.86 1.10 9.83
C THR A 144 -3.76 1.79 10.66
N GLY A 145 -2.53 1.27 10.62
CA GLY A 145 -1.38 1.93 11.22
C GLY A 145 -1.40 1.87 12.75
N SER A 146 -0.96 2.96 13.38
CA SER A 146 -0.81 3.01 14.84
C SER A 146 -2.14 2.99 15.59
N PHE A 147 -3.22 3.47 14.99
CA PHE A 147 -4.56 3.42 15.58
C PHE A 147 -5.14 2.01 15.59
N LEU A 148 -4.84 1.20 14.57
CA LEU A 148 -5.33 -0.18 14.44
C LEU A 148 -4.95 -1.08 15.62
N VAL A 149 -3.74 -0.89 16.14
CA VAL A 149 -3.21 -1.68 17.26
C VAL A 149 -3.17 -0.90 18.58
N GLY A 150 -3.72 0.31 18.62
CA GLY A 150 -3.78 1.13 19.84
C GLY A 150 -2.43 1.68 20.32
N CYS A 151 -1.44 1.86 19.44
CA CYS A 151 -0.14 2.47 19.78
C CYS A 151 0.06 3.89 19.23
N ALA A 152 -1.04 4.55 18.88
CA ALA A 152 -1.03 5.93 18.40
C ALA A 152 -0.50 6.89 19.48
N ASN A 153 0.22 7.93 19.05
CA ASN A 153 0.69 9.01 19.93
C ASN A 153 0.58 10.37 19.22
N LYS A 154 1.02 11.44 19.88
CA LYS A 154 0.93 12.82 19.36
C LYS A 154 1.64 13.07 18.02
N ARG A 155 2.54 12.18 17.60
CA ARG A 155 3.27 12.26 16.32
C ARG A 155 2.75 11.26 15.28
N SER A 156 1.68 10.53 15.59
CA SER A 156 1.10 9.57 14.65
C SER A 156 0.44 10.29 13.48
N ASP A 157 0.58 9.69 12.31
CA ASP A 157 -0.26 10.01 11.16
C ASP A 157 -1.62 9.31 11.32
N THR A 158 -2.62 9.79 10.59
CA THR A 158 -3.92 9.13 10.43
C THR A 158 -3.91 8.32 9.14
N ASP A 159 -3.80 7.00 9.26
CA ASP A 159 -3.81 6.10 8.11
C ASP A 159 -5.21 5.49 7.91
N LEU A 160 -5.92 5.92 6.87
CA LEU A 160 -7.19 5.33 6.47
C LEU A 160 -7.00 4.33 5.32
N VAL A 161 -7.95 3.41 5.21
CA VAL A 161 -8.17 2.61 4.01
C VAL A 161 -9.62 2.79 3.56
N CYS A 162 -9.86 2.70 2.26
CA CYS A 162 -11.22 2.64 1.72
C CYS A 162 -11.35 1.46 0.76
N TYR A 163 -12.55 0.89 0.68
CA TYR A 163 -12.76 -0.34 -0.05
C TYR A 163 -13.50 -0.07 -1.36
N GLY A 164 -12.90 -0.54 -2.44
CA GLY A 164 -13.60 -0.60 -3.70
C GLY A 164 -13.82 0.73 -4.41
N LYS A 165 -14.62 0.68 -5.49
CA LYS A 165 -14.91 1.88 -6.30
C LYS A 165 -15.78 2.87 -5.53
N GLU A 166 -16.68 2.38 -4.69
CA GLU A 166 -17.52 3.23 -3.85
C GLU A 166 -16.71 3.92 -2.75
N GLY A 167 -15.87 3.18 -2.04
CA GLY A 167 -14.96 3.73 -1.03
C GLY A 167 -14.00 4.76 -1.63
N TYR A 168 -13.44 4.51 -2.82
CA TYR A 168 -12.60 5.49 -3.50
C TYR A 168 -13.35 6.79 -3.83
N ARG A 169 -14.59 6.71 -4.34
CA ARG A 169 -15.44 7.88 -4.61
C ARG A 169 -15.79 8.64 -3.33
N ALA A 170 -16.11 7.93 -2.25
CA ALA A 170 -16.39 8.53 -0.94
C ALA A 170 -15.13 9.22 -0.38
N ALA A 171 -13.96 8.58 -0.50
CA ALA A 171 -12.70 9.12 -0.02
C ALA A 171 -12.33 10.40 -0.78
N ARG A 172 -12.52 10.45 -2.09
CA ARG A 172 -12.35 11.69 -2.86
C ARG A 172 -13.22 12.85 -2.36
N LYS A 173 -14.47 12.57 -1.94
CA LYS A 173 -15.35 13.60 -1.36
C LYS A 173 -14.89 14.02 0.04
N LEU A 174 -14.45 13.06 0.86
CA LEU A 174 -13.89 13.31 2.19
C LEU A 174 -12.65 14.21 2.11
N PHE A 175 -11.70 13.90 1.23
CA PHE A 175 -10.47 14.69 1.03
C PHE A 175 -10.72 16.04 0.32
N GLY A 176 -11.91 16.24 -0.25
CA GLY A 176 -12.39 17.56 -0.70
C GLY A 176 -13.07 18.39 0.40
N SER A 177 -13.29 17.82 1.58
CA SER A 177 -13.98 18.49 2.70
C SER A 177 -12.96 19.27 3.56
N SER A 178 -12.73 20.53 3.19
CA SER A 178 -11.71 21.39 3.82
C SER A 178 -11.91 21.63 5.31
N ASN A 179 -13.11 21.41 5.85
CA ASN A 179 -13.38 21.49 7.29
C ASN A 179 -12.77 20.33 8.11
N LEU A 180 -12.43 19.21 7.45
CA LEU A 180 -11.82 18.04 8.10
C LEU A 180 -10.38 17.82 7.65
N ILE A 181 -10.12 18.00 6.36
CA ILE A 181 -8.83 17.71 5.74
C ILE A 181 -8.39 18.89 4.89
N GLN A 182 -7.26 19.47 5.24
CA GLN A 182 -6.58 20.50 4.45
C GLN A 182 -5.71 19.83 3.38
N PRO A 183 -5.81 20.26 2.11
CA PRO A 183 -4.94 19.75 1.07
C PRO A 183 -3.49 20.23 1.26
N TYR A 184 -2.53 19.49 0.72
CA TYR A 184 -1.17 19.96 0.53
C TYR A 184 -1.09 20.99 -0.62
N ALA A 185 -1.49 22.23 -0.31
CA ALA A 185 -1.48 23.36 -1.24
C ALA A 185 -0.73 24.56 -0.66
N GLY A 186 -0.28 25.47 -1.52
CA GLY A 186 0.50 26.65 -1.12
C GLY A 186 1.75 26.27 -0.33
N GLU A 187 1.95 26.91 0.83
CA GLU A 187 3.10 26.68 1.71
C GLU A 187 3.23 25.22 2.18
N ASN A 188 2.13 24.47 2.22
CA ASN A 188 2.13 23.06 2.62
C ASN A 188 2.71 22.12 1.55
N GLN A 189 2.89 22.55 0.30
CA GLN A 189 3.49 21.71 -0.75
C GLN A 189 4.93 21.32 -0.41
N THR A 190 5.70 22.23 0.21
CA THR A 190 7.06 21.94 0.67
C THR A 190 7.07 20.84 1.74
N LEU A 191 6.06 20.80 2.62
CA LEU A 191 5.94 19.73 3.62
C LEU A 191 5.70 18.37 2.95
N LEU A 192 4.85 18.32 1.92
CA LEU A 192 4.62 17.11 1.14
C LEU A 192 5.91 16.66 0.43
N TYR A 193 6.62 17.59 -0.20
CA TYR A 193 7.90 17.32 -0.85
C TYR A 193 8.92 16.72 0.14
N LEU A 194 9.17 17.37 1.28
CA LEU A 194 10.13 16.90 2.30
C LEU A 194 9.75 15.50 2.83
N ARG A 195 8.46 15.21 2.96
CA ARG A 195 7.96 13.90 3.39
C ARG A 195 8.25 12.79 2.37
N ARG A 196 8.30 13.13 1.09
CA ARG A 196 8.31 12.17 -0.04
C ARG A 196 9.66 12.06 -0.75
N ALA A 197 10.44 13.12 -0.82
CA ALA A 197 11.73 13.17 -1.52
C ALA A 197 12.70 12.06 -1.06
N LYS A 198 12.69 11.70 0.22
CA LYS A 198 13.50 10.61 0.78
C LYS A 198 13.17 9.20 0.25
N TYR A 199 12.08 9.03 -0.48
CA TYR A 199 11.63 7.74 -1.01
C TYR A 199 11.55 7.70 -2.55
N MET A 200 11.75 8.83 -3.22
CA MET A 200 11.66 8.97 -4.67
C MET A 200 12.93 9.64 -5.18
N GLU A 201 14.03 8.90 -5.09
CA GLU A 201 15.33 9.32 -5.59
C GLU A 201 15.29 9.51 -7.11
N GLY A 202 15.78 10.65 -7.59
CA GLY A 202 15.85 10.95 -9.03
C GLY A 202 14.62 11.64 -9.61
N SER A 203 13.53 11.78 -8.85
CA SER A 203 12.37 12.59 -9.27
C SER A 203 12.65 14.09 -9.19
N GLY A 204 12.28 14.82 -10.25
CA GLY A 204 12.21 16.28 -10.21
C GLY A 204 11.11 16.77 -9.25
N PHE A 205 11.27 17.98 -8.71
CA PHE A 205 10.29 18.56 -7.76
C PHE A 205 8.85 18.56 -8.32
N ASP A 206 8.69 19.05 -9.55
CA ASP A 206 7.37 19.16 -10.18
C ASP A 206 6.73 17.81 -10.50
N THR A 207 7.52 16.84 -10.98
CA THR A 207 7.01 15.51 -11.30
C THR A 207 6.63 14.75 -10.03
N LEU A 208 7.43 14.87 -8.97
CA LEU A 208 7.14 14.34 -7.65
C LEU A 208 5.84 14.92 -7.08
N LEU A 209 5.68 16.24 -7.08
CA LEU A 209 4.46 16.86 -6.57
C LEU A 209 3.24 16.51 -7.42
N LYS A 210 3.36 16.49 -8.75
CA LYS A 210 2.28 16.05 -9.65
C LYS A 210 1.83 14.62 -9.33
N GLN A 211 2.78 13.71 -9.08
CA GLN A 211 2.51 12.32 -8.70
C GLN A 211 1.84 12.24 -7.33
N GLU A 212 2.35 12.97 -6.34
CA GLU A 212 1.84 12.94 -4.97
C GLU A 212 0.47 13.60 -4.82
N GLN A 213 0.19 14.68 -5.55
CA GLN A 213 -1.10 15.37 -5.51
C GLN A 213 -2.28 14.54 -6.04
N ARG A 214 -2.00 13.46 -6.78
CA ARG A 214 -3.04 12.52 -7.26
C ARG A 214 -3.53 11.56 -6.19
N LYS A 215 -2.83 11.47 -5.05
CA LYS A 215 -3.14 10.55 -3.96
C LYS A 215 -4.09 11.20 -2.96
N LEU A 216 -4.83 10.36 -2.23
CA LEU A 216 -5.71 10.80 -1.15
C LEU A 216 -4.86 11.07 0.09
N GLN A 217 -4.31 12.28 0.18
CA GLN A 217 -3.50 12.72 1.31
C GLN A 217 -3.67 14.21 1.62
N GLY A 218 -3.47 14.58 2.87
CA GLY A 218 -3.61 15.95 3.36
C GLY A 218 -3.16 16.10 4.81
N LEU A 219 -3.68 17.13 5.46
CA LEU A 219 -3.46 17.44 6.87
C LEU A 219 -4.79 17.50 7.60
N THR A 220 -4.90 16.92 8.79
CA THR A 220 -6.11 17.05 9.62
C THR A 220 -6.26 18.48 10.14
N THR A 221 -7.49 18.99 10.25
CA THR A 221 -7.73 20.40 10.61
C THR A 221 -7.43 20.73 12.07
N GLY A 222 -7.61 19.81 13.02
CA GLY A 222 -7.37 20.09 14.43
C GLY A 222 -5.90 19.97 14.83
N SER A 223 -5.23 18.86 14.50
CA SER A 223 -3.86 18.60 14.91
C SER A 223 -2.80 18.96 13.85
N GLY A 224 -3.20 19.19 12.60
CA GLY A 224 -2.25 19.35 11.49
C GLY A 224 -1.47 18.06 11.19
N ALA A 225 -1.98 16.89 11.59
CA ALA A 225 -1.29 15.62 11.35
C ALA A 225 -1.47 15.21 9.89
N HIS A 226 -0.48 14.51 9.34
CA HIS A 226 -0.66 13.90 8.03
C HIS A 226 -1.79 12.89 8.08
N ILE A 227 -2.65 12.94 7.08
CA ILE A 227 -3.68 11.93 6.84
C ILE A 227 -3.54 11.43 5.41
N ASN A 228 -3.66 10.13 5.23
CA ASN A 228 -3.82 9.50 3.92
C ASN A 228 -4.98 8.51 3.94
N CYS A 229 -5.45 8.13 2.75
CA CYS A 229 -6.38 7.05 2.57
C CYS A 229 -5.91 6.18 1.41
N GLU A 230 -5.61 4.92 1.70
CA GLU A 230 -5.21 3.95 0.70
C GLU A 230 -6.44 3.20 0.16
N PRO A 231 -6.78 3.33 -1.14
CA PRO A 231 -7.85 2.56 -1.72
C PRO A 231 -7.41 1.11 -1.87
N LEU A 232 -8.24 0.19 -1.39
CA LEU A 232 -8.10 -1.25 -1.49
C LEU A 232 -9.11 -1.81 -2.50
N ARG A 233 -8.86 -3.01 -2.98
CA ARG A 233 -9.80 -3.71 -3.86
C ARG A 233 -11.10 -4.08 -3.10
N GLU A 234 -12.15 -4.34 -3.87
CA GLU A 234 -13.43 -4.84 -3.35
C GLU A 234 -13.23 -6.19 -2.64
N ASP A 235 -14.26 -6.68 -1.95
CA ASP A 235 -14.23 -7.98 -1.26
C ASP A 235 -14.25 -9.18 -2.23
N ASP A 236 -14.42 -8.93 -3.53
CA ASP A 236 -14.47 -9.94 -4.57
C ASP A 236 -13.10 -10.22 -5.22
N ALA A 237 -13.07 -11.25 -6.06
CA ALA A 237 -11.91 -11.63 -6.84
C ALA A 237 -11.61 -10.56 -7.91
N GLY A 238 -10.74 -9.61 -7.58
CA GLY A 238 -10.24 -8.60 -8.52
C GLY A 238 -9.35 -9.19 -9.64
N PRO A 239 -8.86 -8.36 -10.59
CA PRO A 239 -8.06 -8.79 -11.75
C PRO A 239 -6.72 -9.46 -11.43
N LEU A 240 -6.25 -9.40 -10.19
CA LEU A 240 -5.05 -10.09 -9.73
C LEU A 240 -5.35 -11.46 -9.12
N HIS A 241 -6.63 -11.80 -8.94
CA HIS A 241 -7.03 -13.10 -8.42
C HIS A 241 -6.72 -14.20 -9.43
N GLY A 242 -6.02 -15.25 -8.99
CA GLY A 242 -5.57 -16.34 -9.86
C GLY A 242 -4.34 -16.00 -10.71
N LEU A 243 -3.87 -14.75 -10.71
CA LEU A 243 -2.63 -14.37 -11.36
C LEU A 243 -1.46 -15.02 -10.64
N GLN A 244 -0.68 -15.81 -11.38
CA GLN A 244 0.61 -16.30 -10.92
C GLN A 244 1.74 -15.49 -11.54
N ALA A 245 2.82 -15.35 -10.80
CA ALA A 245 4.02 -14.70 -11.28
C ALA A 245 5.23 -15.60 -11.11
N LYS A 246 6.24 -15.37 -11.93
CA LYS A 246 7.58 -15.94 -11.78
C LYS A 246 8.59 -14.84 -11.99
N GLU A 247 9.42 -14.62 -10.98
CA GLU A 247 10.57 -13.73 -11.09
C GLU A 247 11.58 -14.29 -12.10
N ILE A 248 12.02 -13.44 -13.03
CA ILE A 248 13.01 -13.82 -14.06
C ILE A 248 14.23 -12.90 -14.11
N GLY A 249 14.21 -11.78 -13.38
CA GLY A 249 15.31 -10.83 -13.31
C GLY A 249 14.81 -9.44 -12.96
N GLU A 250 15.56 -8.43 -13.37
CA GLU A 250 15.21 -7.03 -13.19
C GLU A 250 15.37 -6.25 -14.48
N ILE A 251 14.59 -5.18 -14.58
CA ILE A 251 14.57 -4.30 -15.74
C ILE A 251 14.37 -2.86 -15.31
N THR A 252 15.08 -1.96 -15.98
CA THR A 252 14.86 -0.52 -15.93
C THR A 252 14.44 -0.07 -17.32
N LEU A 253 13.33 0.67 -17.41
CA LEU A 253 12.71 1.07 -18.67
C LEU A 253 12.01 2.42 -18.58
N LEU A 254 11.76 3.01 -19.74
CA LEU A 254 10.78 4.06 -19.95
C LEU A 254 9.53 3.45 -20.57
N ALA A 255 8.37 3.81 -20.05
CA ALA A 255 7.09 3.37 -20.60
C ALA A 255 6.02 4.46 -20.52
N THR A 256 5.10 4.43 -21.46
CA THR A 256 3.85 5.19 -21.38
C THR A 256 2.79 4.33 -20.69
N VAL A 257 2.09 4.89 -19.70
CA VAL A 257 0.89 4.27 -19.12
C VAL A 257 -0.26 4.36 -20.12
N THR A 258 -0.82 3.23 -20.52
CA THR A 258 -1.94 3.15 -21.47
C THR A 258 -3.28 3.08 -20.76
N ASP A 259 -3.36 2.34 -19.66
CA ASP A 259 -4.52 2.28 -18.79
C ASP A 259 -4.13 2.32 -17.30
N HIS A 260 -4.89 3.08 -16.52
CA HIS A 260 -4.74 3.27 -15.08
C HIS A 260 -6.01 2.91 -14.30
N SER A 261 -7.04 2.38 -14.95
CA SER A 261 -8.32 2.03 -14.36
C SER A 261 -8.17 1.11 -13.13
N GLU A 262 -7.25 0.15 -13.20
CA GLU A 262 -6.90 -0.78 -12.12
C GLU A 262 -5.72 -0.33 -11.24
N GLY A 263 -5.18 0.87 -11.51
CA GLY A 263 -4.07 1.46 -10.76
C GLY A 263 -4.53 2.33 -9.58
N VAL A 264 -5.83 2.60 -9.46
CA VAL A 264 -6.39 3.46 -8.40
C VAL A 264 -6.60 2.73 -7.07
N SER A 265 -6.55 1.39 -7.07
CA SER A 265 -6.71 0.55 -5.89
C SER A 265 -5.51 -0.37 -5.71
N THR A 266 -5.20 -0.70 -4.46
CA THR A 266 -4.07 -1.57 -4.08
C THR A 266 -4.51 -3.04 -4.07
N PRO A 267 -3.72 -3.97 -4.63
CA PRO A 267 -2.47 -3.73 -5.37
C PRO A 267 -2.72 -3.03 -6.71
N ALA A 268 -1.93 -2.01 -6.99
CA ALA A 268 -2.06 -1.17 -8.19
C ALA A 268 -1.58 -1.94 -9.42
N LEU A 269 -2.39 -1.93 -10.48
CA LEU A 269 -2.07 -2.52 -11.77
C LEU A 269 -2.28 -1.47 -12.88
N TYR A 270 -1.22 -1.18 -13.61
CA TYR A 270 -1.26 -0.28 -14.76
C TYR A 270 -0.93 -1.07 -16.02
N GLU A 271 -1.63 -0.78 -17.11
CA GLU A 271 -1.18 -1.19 -18.44
C GLU A 271 -0.16 -0.18 -18.95
N ILE A 272 0.90 -0.69 -19.58
CA ILE A 272 2.01 0.11 -20.08
C ILE A 272 2.42 -0.34 -21.48
N ASN A 273 2.97 0.61 -22.24
CA ASN A 273 3.72 0.34 -23.45
C ASN A 273 5.19 0.73 -23.22
N VAL A 274 6.11 -0.22 -23.37
CA VAL A 274 7.54 0.04 -23.20
C VAL A 274 8.05 0.84 -24.39
N GLU A 275 8.64 2.00 -24.11
CA GLU A 275 9.26 2.86 -25.12
C GLU A 275 10.73 2.51 -25.30
N ARG A 276 11.42 2.27 -24.19
CA ARG A 276 12.85 2.02 -24.19
C ARG A 276 13.27 1.22 -22.97
N VAL A 277 14.09 0.19 -23.17
CA VAL A 277 14.83 -0.46 -22.08
C VAL A 277 16.14 0.30 -21.83
N LEU A 278 16.41 0.60 -20.58
CA LEU A 278 17.62 1.31 -20.13
C LEU A 278 18.67 0.35 -19.58
N SER A 279 18.23 -0.66 -18.82
CA SER A 279 19.08 -1.75 -18.33
C SER A 279 18.24 -2.98 -18.00
N ALA A 280 18.86 -4.15 -17.99
CA ALA A 280 18.23 -5.38 -17.53
C ALA A 280 19.30 -6.36 -17.03
N THR A 281 18.91 -7.30 -16.16
CA THR A 281 19.78 -8.40 -15.73
C THR A 281 19.66 -9.64 -16.62
N VAL A 282 18.70 -9.65 -17.55
CA VAL A 282 18.49 -10.73 -18.52
C VAL A 282 19.19 -10.40 -19.83
N ASP A 283 19.69 -11.42 -20.51
CA ASP A 283 20.19 -11.30 -21.88
C ASP A 283 19.05 -10.98 -22.86
N ASP A 284 19.37 -10.32 -23.97
CA ASP A 284 18.43 -9.91 -25.03
C ASP A 284 17.13 -9.24 -24.51
N PRO A 285 17.22 -8.17 -23.70
CA PRO A 285 16.07 -7.57 -23.03
C PRO A 285 14.97 -7.05 -23.98
N GLN A 286 15.32 -6.78 -25.25
CA GLN A 286 14.35 -6.35 -26.27
C GLN A 286 13.31 -7.43 -26.59
N THR A 287 13.64 -8.70 -26.42
CA THR A 287 12.70 -9.83 -26.55
C THR A 287 11.57 -9.74 -25.53
N PHE A 288 11.86 -9.22 -24.34
CA PHE A 288 10.88 -9.00 -23.28
C PHE A 288 10.16 -7.67 -23.44
N ALA A 289 10.84 -6.61 -23.87
CA ALA A 289 10.30 -5.26 -23.96
C ALA A 289 8.94 -5.19 -24.68
N SER A 290 8.81 -5.86 -25.82
CA SER A 290 7.56 -5.90 -26.61
C SER A 290 6.42 -6.67 -25.95
N ARG A 291 6.71 -7.47 -24.91
CA ARG A 291 5.78 -8.35 -24.19
C ARG A 291 5.52 -7.90 -22.76
N VAL A 292 6.27 -6.92 -22.26
CA VAL A 292 5.99 -6.24 -20.99
C VAL A 292 4.76 -5.37 -21.18
N ARG A 293 3.69 -5.71 -20.45
CA ARG A 293 2.37 -5.07 -20.55
C ARG A 293 1.93 -4.40 -19.27
N TYR A 294 2.49 -4.80 -18.13
CA TYR A 294 1.97 -4.41 -16.83
C TYR A 294 3.04 -3.80 -15.93
N LEU A 295 2.65 -2.76 -15.20
CA LEU A 295 3.35 -2.28 -14.01
C LEU A 295 2.49 -2.61 -12.80
N ARG A 296 3.02 -3.32 -11.81
CA ARG A 296 2.27 -3.73 -10.61
C ARG A 296 2.96 -3.36 -9.31
N SER A 297 2.17 -3.03 -8.30
CA SER A 297 2.68 -2.69 -6.96
C SER A 297 1.70 -3.05 -5.84
N TYR A 298 2.23 -3.64 -4.78
CA TYR A 298 1.53 -3.85 -3.51
C TYR A 298 1.81 -2.74 -2.49
N LEU A 299 2.63 -1.75 -2.85
CA LEU A 299 2.91 -0.57 -2.04
C LEU A 299 1.94 0.56 -2.40
N GLY A 300 1.30 1.13 -1.37
CA GLY A 300 0.45 2.32 -1.50
C GLY A 300 1.17 3.56 -2.05
N ALA A 301 2.50 3.54 -2.09
CA ALA A 301 3.30 4.57 -2.74
C ALA A 301 3.06 4.68 -4.25
N TYR A 302 2.57 3.63 -4.91
CA TYR A 302 2.26 3.65 -6.34
C TYR A 302 0.76 3.62 -6.65
N THR A 303 -0.09 3.45 -5.64
CA THR A 303 -1.55 3.48 -5.81
C THR A 303 -2.03 4.87 -6.21
N GLY A 304 -2.74 4.95 -7.34
CA GLY A 304 -3.27 6.19 -7.89
C GLY A 304 -2.19 7.17 -8.38
N ALA A 305 -0.93 6.76 -8.51
CA ALA A 305 0.20 7.63 -8.85
C ALA A 305 0.18 8.09 -10.32
N PHE A 306 -0.19 7.20 -11.25
CA PHE A 306 -0.10 7.45 -12.70
C PHE A 306 -1.47 7.53 -13.39
N ARG A 307 -1.51 8.14 -14.57
CA ARG A 307 -2.67 8.28 -15.46
C ARG A 307 -2.27 7.89 -16.88
N SER A 308 -3.25 7.49 -17.68
CA SER A 308 -3.05 7.21 -19.10
C SER A 308 -2.41 8.41 -19.80
N GLY A 309 -1.37 8.15 -20.59
CA GLY A 309 -0.55 9.15 -21.27
C GLY A 309 0.63 9.68 -20.45
N ASP A 310 0.77 9.33 -19.16
CA ASP A 310 2.00 9.63 -18.44
C ASP A 310 3.15 8.73 -18.92
N VAL A 311 4.33 9.34 -19.05
CA VAL A 311 5.60 8.61 -19.24
C VAL A 311 6.24 8.39 -17.86
N VAL A 312 6.66 7.16 -17.62
CA VAL A 312 7.25 6.74 -16.34
C VAL A 312 8.63 6.12 -16.55
N HIS A 313 9.56 6.49 -15.67
CA HIS A 313 10.82 5.80 -15.49
C HIS A 313 10.62 4.74 -14.42
N VAL A 314 10.81 3.48 -14.81
CA VAL A 314 10.51 2.32 -13.97
C VAL A 314 11.79 1.52 -13.79
N SER A 315 12.14 1.20 -12.55
CA SER A 315 13.16 0.20 -12.21
C SER A 315 12.56 -0.80 -11.22
N GLY A 316 12.48 -2.06 -11.61
CA GLY A 316 11.83 -3.08 -10.80
C GLY A 316 12.12 -4.50 -11.24
N LYS A 317 11.45 -5.44 -10.58
CA LYS A 317 11.56 -6.86 -10.87
C LYS A 317 10.80 -7.20 -12.15
N LEU A 318 11.48 -7.81 -13.12
CA LEU A 318 10.86 -8.38 -14.30
C LEU A 318 10.18 -9.69 -13.91
N VAL A 319 8.87 -9.79 -14.16
CA VAL A 319 8.06 -10.95 -13.82
C VAL A 319 7.34 -11.49 -15.04
N HIS A 320 7.35 -12.81 -15.20
CA HIS A 320 6.47 -13.53 -16.11
C HIS A 320 5.12 -13.73 -15.41
N LEU A 321 4.04 -13.31 -16.06
CA LEU A 321 2.68 -13.34 -15.53
C LEU A 321 1.84 -14.38 -16.28
N LEU A 322 1.14 -15.21 -15.51
CA LEU A 322 0.28 -16.29 -15.99
C LEU A 322 -1.14 -16.08 -15.43
N ASP A 323 -2.11 -15.93 -16.33
CA ASP A 323 -3.53 -15.77 -16.00
C ASP A 323 -4.38 -16.68 -16.90
N GLY A 324 -4.93 -17.76 -16.34
CA GLY A 324 -5.84 -18.65 -17.07
C GLY A 324 -5.27 -19.19 -18.40
N GLY A 325 -3.95 -19.40 -18.48
CA GLY A 325 -3.26 -19.84 -19.70
C GLY A 325 -2.75 -18.72 -20.62
N LYS A 326 -3.13 -17.46 -20.37
CA LYS A 326 -2.53 -16.29 -21.03
C LYS A 326 -1.20 -15.95 -20.38
N SER A 327 -0.21 -15.60 -21.20
CA SER A 327 1.15 -15.29 -20.79
C SER A 327 1.51 -13.85 -21.15
N SER A 328 1.96 -13.07 -20.19
CA SER A 328 2.48 -11.71 -20.39
C SER A 328 3.67 -11.42 -19.49
N PHE A 329 4.32 -10.27 -19.63
CA PHE A 329 5.36 -9.83 -18.69
C PHE A 329 4.95 -8.53 -18.01
N GLY A 330 5.51 -8.28 -16.84
CA GLY A 330 5.33 -7.04 -16.13
C GLY A 330 6.55 -6.65 -15.33
N VAL A 331 6.49 -5.44 -14.76
CA VAL A 331 7.45 -4.95 -13.79
C VAL A 331 6.77 -4.85 -12.42
N GLU A 332 7.34 -5.49 -11.41
CA GLU A 332 6.89 -5.41 -10.02
C GLU A 332 7.74 -4.43 -9.22
N LEU A 333 7.08 -3.49 -8.54
CA LEU A 333 7.70 -2.42 -7.78
C LEU A 333 7.83 -2.70 -6.28
N THR A 334 7.49 -3.90 -5.81
CA THR A 334 7.55 -4.21 -4.38
C THR A 334 8.82 -5.01 -4.07
N PRO A 335 9.83 -4.40 -3.40
CA PRO A 335 11.05 -5.10 -3.05
C PRO A 335 10.81 -5.95 -1.80
N TRP A 336 10.23 -7.14 -1.97
CA TRP A 336 9.85 -8.03 -0.87
C TRP A 336 11.03 -8.38 0.03
N SER A 337 12.08 -8.96 -0.55
CA SER A 337 13.31 -9.39 0.14
C SER A 337 14.52 -8.51 -0.17
N ALA A 338 14.43 -7.61 -1.15
CA ALA A 338 15.55 -6.79 -1.59
C ALA A 338 15.76 -5.55 -0.71
N SER A 339 17.02 -5.17 -0.49
CA SER A 339 17.38 -3.93 0.23
C SER A 339 17.31 -2.68 -0.67
N ARG A 340 17.42 -2.86 -1.99
CA ARG A 340 17.27 -1.78 -2.98
C ARG A 340 15.82 -1.35 -3.13
N SER A 341 15.63 -0.07 -3.41
CA SER A 341 14.32 0.48 -3.78
C SER A 341 14.03 0.17 -5.24
N TYR A 342 12.86 -0.37 -5.52
CA TYR A 342 12.26 -0.30 -6.85
C TYR A 342 11.51 1.02 -6.96
N ILE A 343 11.60 1.66 -8.12
CA ILE A 343 11.11 3.01 -8.34
C ILE A 343 10.22 3.05 -9.59
N ALA A 344 9.19 3.89 -9.53
CA ALA A 344 8.43 4.31 -10.68
C ALA A 344 8.09 5.78 -10.49
N ASP A 345 8.63 6.61 -11.36
CA ASP A 345 8.56 8.06 -11.24
C ASP A 345 8.07 8.65 -12.54
N LEU A 346 7.22 9.67 -12.45
CA LEU A 346 6.86 10.49 -13.59
C LEU A 346 8.10 11.16 -14.18
N THR A 347 8.29 11.01 -15.49
CA THR A 347 9.30 11.78 -16.21
C THR A 347 8.67 13.07 -16.73
N ALA A 348 9.48 14.13 -16.86
CA ALA A 348 9.07 15.25 -17.70
C ALA A 348 8.84 14.71 -19.12
N ASN A 349 7.83 15.21 -19.83
CA ASN A 349 7.64 14.88 -21.24
C ASN A 349 8.91 15.30 -21.98
N VAL A 350 9.79 14.34 -22.28
CA VAL A 350 10.85 14.55 -23.25
C VAL A 350 10.15 14.46 -24.59
N PRO A 351 10.08 15.54 -25.39
CA PRO A 351 9.55 15.44 -26.74
C PRO A 351 10.33 14.31 -27.44
N VAL A 352 9.62 13.32 -27.97
CA VAL A 352 10.22 12.35 -28.87
C VAL A 352 10.94 13.18 -29.94
N PRO A 353 12.27 13.05 -30.13
CA PRO A 353 12.93 13.72 -31.23
C PRO A 353 12.21 13.27 -32.49
N GLN A 354 11.47 14.18 -33.13
CA GLN A 354 10.98 13.91 -34.47
C GLN A 354 12.21 13.60 -35.29
N GLY A 355 12.28 12.38 -35.82
CA GLY A 355 13.39 11.94 -36.64
C GLY A 355 13.71 13.03 -37.65
N ILE A 356 14.96 13.49 -37.63
CA ILE A 356 15.47 14.33 -38.69
C ILE A 356 15.40 13.47 -39.95
N PRO A 357 14.81 13.98 -41.05
CA PRO A 357 14.54 13.20 -42.27
C PRO A 357 15.80 12.57 -42.88
#